data_AF-C0QU06-F1
#
_entry.id   AF-C0QU06-F1
#
_cell.length_a   1.000
_cell.length_b   1.000
_cell.length_c   1.000
_cell.angle_alpha   90.00
_cell.angle_beta   90.00
_cell.angle_gamma   90.00
#
_symmetry.space_group_name_H-M   'P 1'
#
loop_
_entity.id
_entity.type
_entity.pdbx_description
1 polymer ?
#
loop_
_entity_poly.entity_id
_entity_poly.type
_entity_poly.pdbx_seq_one_letter_code
_entity_poly.pdbx_strand_id
1 'polypeptide(L)'
;MRKLILLLTAVFIFSCGGGGGSSEGELLVGYFYDSPVENLRYKTSSGVEGKTDSSGKFFYRKGDIIKFYAGNILIGEVTGDFIISPIDLFKGYKNDIRPDDPLILNLVSFFLYLDPDVTDFVITVDEDKLKNVTFNGMLTECIFKDECPQDIKDIISKNINLAGSHFQNSYKSIMDKLSGCYEGNLTVTEKTLETFCNVNNSSIKILIYSDGLIKGNLGDSSISGILSYKDLSIDIPSTFGISSTLEGKIDRNKISGEWGSIGCSGKFFLSKVDDDRCSDIQ
;
A
#
# COMPACT_ATOMS: atom_id res chain seq x y z
N MET A 1 -36.25 -4.96 76.07
CA MET A 1 -36.34 -5.04 74.59
C MET A 1 -35.93 -3.70 73.99
N ARG A 2 -35.38 -3.75 72.76
CA ARG A 2 -34.90 -2.66 71.88
C ARG A 2 -33.47 -2.14 72.07
N LYS A 3 -32.62 -2.60 71.14
CA LYS A 3 -31.34 -2.02 70.73
C LYS A 3 -31.59 -0.68 70.02
N LEU A 4 -30.76 0.33 70.26
CA LEU A 4 -30.64 1.48 69.38
C LEU A 4 -29.16 1.68 69.04
N ILE A 5 -28.82 1.34 67.80
CA ILE A 5 -27.49 1.47 67.18
C ILE A 5 -27.43 2.87 66.58
N LEU A 6 -26.44 3.67 66.96
CA LEU A 6 -26.11 4.95 66.32
C LEU A 6 -24.88 4.74 65.43
N LEU A 7 -25.13 4.73 64.12
CA LEU A 7 -24.17 4.50 63.05
C LEU A 7 -23.37 5.79 62.82
N LEU A 8 -22.06 5.76 63.05
CA LEU A 8 -21.12 6.84 62.74
C LEU A 8 -20.68 6.68 61.27
N THR A 9 -21.29 7.42 60.36
CA THR A 9 -20.89 7.44 58.94
C THR A 9 -19.68 8.33 58.72
N ALA A 10 -18.51 7.71 58.57
CA ALA A 10 -17.30 8.35 58.06
C ALA A 10 -17.33 8.36 56.52
N VAL A 11 -17.31 9.56 55.93
CA VAL A 11 -17.24 9.77 54.48
C VAL A 11 -15.79 9.66 54.04
N PHE A 12 -15.45 8.57 53.35
CA PHE A 12 -14.22 8.46 52.57
C PHE A 12 -14.50 8.92 51.15
N ILE A 13 -13.96 10.08 50.77
CA ILE A 13 -14.01 10.56 49.40
C ILE A 13 -12.84 9.92 48.65
N PHE A 14 -13.09 8.83 47.92
CA PHE A 14 -12.15 8.30 46.94
C PHE A 14 -12.25 9.14 45.67
N SER A 15 -11.32 10.08 45.51
CA SER A 15 -11.08 10.74 44.22
C SER A 15 -10.39 9.74 43.29
N CYS A 16 -11.18 9.03 42.49
CA CYS A 16 -10.67 8.25 41.36
C CYS A 16 -10.32 9.23 40.23
N GLY A 17 -9.02 9.48 40.04
CA GLY A 17 -8.50 10.23 38.91
C GLY A 17 -8.77 9.47 37.62
N GLY A 18 -9.79 9.89 36.87
CA GLY A 18 -10.05 9.43 35.51
C GLY A 18 -8.93 9.92 34.59
N GLY A 19 -8.00 9.03 34.26
CA GLY A 19 -7.05 9.26 33.17
C GLY A 19 -7.83 9.39 31.87
N GLY A 20 -7.80 10.57 31.27
CA GLY A 20 -8.31 10.81 29.93
C GLY A 20 -7.48 10.01 28.94
N GLY A 21 -7.93 8.81 28.60
CA GLY A 21 -7.46 8.09 27.43
C GLY A 21 -7.90 8.88 26.20
N SER A 22 -6.96 9.62 25.61
CA SER A 22 -7.08 10.06 24.22
C SER A 22 -7.44 8.84 23.40
N SER A 23 -8.60 8.88 22.74
CA SER A 23 -9.01 7.87 21.77
C SER A 23 -8.13 7.99 20.53
N GLU A 24 -6.85 7.66 20.68
CA GLU A 24 -5.99 7.40 19.54
C GLU A 24 -6.55 6.16 18.84
N GLY A 25 -6.65 6.18 17.50
CA GLY A 25 -7.38 5.18 16.71
C GLY A 25 -6.95 3.71 16.89
N GLU A 26 -7.37 2.81 16.03
CA GLU A 26 -6.81 1.46 16.04
C GLU A 26 -5.39 1.45 15.45
N LEU A 27 -4.46 0.69 16.06
CA LEU A 27 -3.17 0.41 15.45
C LEU A 27 -3.35 -0.67 14.38
N LEU A 28 -2.92 -0.35 13.17
CA LEU A 28 -2.88 -1.23 12.02
C LEU A 28 -1.45 -1.76 11.82
N VAL A 29 -1.36 -2.90 11.14
CA VAL A 29 -0.11 -3.54 10.76
C VAL A 29 0.15 -3.29 9.28
N GLY A 30 1.37 -2.87 8.96
CA GLY A 30 1.88 -2.77 7.60
C GLY A 30 3.23 -3.48 7.45
N TYR A 31 3.67 -3.70 6.21
CA TYR A 31 4.92 -4.37 5.89
C TYR A 31 5.70 -3.57 4.84
N PHE A 32 6.97 -3.23 5.10
CA PHE A 32 7.85 -2.69 4.06
C PHE A 32 8.49 -3.85 3.29
N TYR A 33 8.29 -3.91 1.97
CA TYR A 33 8.57 -5.09 1.17
C TYR A 33 9.32 -4.78 -0.14
N ASP A 34 10.59 -5.16 -0.15
CA ASP A 34 11.47 -5.54 -1.26
C ASP A 34 12.28 -6.73 -0.73
N SER A 35 11.64 -7.90 -0.68
CA SER A 35 11.81 -8.85 0.44
C SER A 35 11.45 -8.17 1.78
N PRO A 36 11.24 -8.89 2.89
CA PRO A 36 11.18 -8.26 4.20
C PRO A 36 12.36 -7.30 4.40
N VAL A 37 12.10 -6.02 4.66
CA VAL A 37 13.16 -5.06 5.00
C VAL A 37 13.21 -4.90 6.52
N GLU A 38 14.23 -5.44 7.15
CA GLU A 38 14.44 -5.40 8.60
C GLU A 38 15.24 -4.16 9.03
N ASN A 39 15.00 -3.70 10.27
CA ASN A 39 15.75 -2.64 10.93
C ASN A 39 15.59 -1.25 10.29
N LEU A 40 14.58 -1.05 9.44
CA LEU A 40 14.22 0.24 8.87
C LEU A 40 13.46 1.06 9.91
N ARG A 41 14.00 2.21 10.32
CA ARG A 41 13.34 3.07 11.30
C ARG A 41 12.15 3.78 10.65
N TYR A 42 11.03 3.87 11.36
CA TYR A 42 9.85 4.59 10.89
C TYR A 42 9.29 5.54 11.95
N LYS A 43 8.61 6.59 11.49
CA LYS A 43 7.84 7.52 12.31
C LYS A 43 6.56 7.93 11.59
N THR A 44 5.43 7.85 12.25
CA THR A 44 4.13 8.25 11.69
C THR A 44 3.71 9.63 12.15
N SER A 45 2.80 10.26 11.40
CA SER A 45 2.19 11.55 11.75
C SER A 45 1.44 11.52 13.10
N SER A 46 0.91 10.37 13.50
CA SER A 46 0.25 10.17 14.81
C SER A 46 1.22 9.89 15.95
N GLY A 47 2.53 9.84 15.70
CA GLY A 47 3.56 9.64 16.72
C GLY A 47 3.93 8.18 16.99
N VAL A 48 3.43 7.22 16.20
CA VAL A 48 3.92 5.83 16.26
C VAL A 48 5.31 5.78 15.66
N GLU A 49 6.27 5.20 16.37
CA GLU A 49 7.66 5.08 15.91
C GLU A 49 8.25 3.73 16.31
N GLY A 50 9.24 3.28 15.54
CA GLY A 50 9.90 2.00 15.79
C GLY A 50 10.85 1.63 14.66
N LYS A 51 11.21 0.35 14.60
CA LYS A 51 11.93 -0.25 13.49
C LYS A 51 11.13 -1.43 12.94
N THR A 52 11.25 -1.69 11.64
CA THR A 52 10.67 -2.90 11.04
C THR A 52 11.33 -4.15 11.62
N ASP A 53 10.55 -5.20 11.87
CA ASP A 53 11.08 -6.50 12.30
C ASP A 53 11.59 -7.34 11.11
N SER A 54 12.04 -8.57 11.36
CA SER A 54 12.54 -9.49 10.34
C SER A 54 11.52 -9.91 9.28
N SER A 55 10.23 -9.58 9.46
CA SER A 55 9.19 -9.75 8.47
C SER A 55 8.87 -8.47 7.70
N GLY A 56 9.58 -7.37 7.98
CA GLY A 56 9.33 -6.03 7.46
C GLY A 56 8.18 -5.30 8.16
N LYS A 57 7.67 -5.83 9.27
CA LYS A 57 6.44 -5.34 9.93
C LYS A 57 6.66 -4.01 10.63
N PHE A 58 5.75 -3.06 10.42
CA PHE A 58 5.64 -1.82 11.18
C PHE A 58 4.19 -1.58 11.63
N PHE A 59 3.99 -0.62 12.55
CA PHE A 59 2.67 -0.22 13.02
C PHE A 59 2.34 1.20 12.58
N TYR A 60 1.07 1.46 12.29
CA TYR A 60 0.57 2.78 11.90
C TYR A 60 -0.91 2.92 12.25
N ARG A 61 -1.47 4.13 12.14
CA ARG A 61 -2.92 4.37 12.23
C ARG A 61 -3.47 4.72 10.85
N LYS A 62 -4.75 4.44 10.62
CA LYS A 62 -5.39 4.76 9.34
C LYS A 62 -5.21 6.24 8.99
N GLY A 63 -4.69 6.51 7.78
CA GLY A 63 -4.45 7.86 7.29
C GLY A 63 -3.13 8.48 7.73
N ASP A 64 -2.29 7.76 8.48
CA ASP A 64 -0.96 8.24 8.82
C ASP A 64 -0.10 8.47 7.58
N ILE A 65 0.72 9.53 7.62
CA ILE A 65 1.91 9.64 6.78
C ILE A 65 3.07 8.99 7.52
N ILE A 66 3.74 8.05 6.88
CA ILE A 66 4.86 7.28 7.43
C ILE A 66 6.15 7.78 6.78
N LYS A 67 7.13 8.11 7.62
CA LYS A 67 8.49 8.46 7.20
C LYS A 67 9.42 7.31 7.52
N PHE A 68 10.12 6.78 6.53
CA PHE A 68 11.10 5.70 6.68
C PHE A 68 12.52 6.23 6.66
N TYR A 69 13.40 5.65 7.46
CA TYR A 69 14.77 6.11 7.65
C TYR A 69 15.75 4.94 7.72
N ALA A 70 16.94 5.12 7.12
CA ALA A 70 18.12 4.33 7.42
C ALA A 70 19.14 5.23 8.13
N GLY A 71 19.37 5.00 9.41
CA GLY A 71 20.09 5.92 10.28
C GLY A 71 19.45 7.31 10.29
N ASN A 72 20.21 8.31 9.82
CA ASN A 72 19.77 9.70 9.73
C ASN A 72 19.14 10.07 8.37
N ILE A 73 19.29 9.21 7.36
CA ILE A 73 18.79 9.50 6.00
C ILE A 73 17.30 9.23 5.98
N LEU A 74 16.50 10.25 5.63
CA LEU A 74 15.09 10.06 5.32
C LEU A 74 15.02 9.37 3.96
N ILE A 75 14.52 8.14 3.92
CA ILE A 75 14.41 7.38 2.68
C ILE A 75 13.30 7.96 1.81
N GLY A 76 12.12 8.13 2.41
CA GLY A 76 10.94 8.67 1.76
C GLY A 76 9.77 8.72 2.73
N GLU A 77 8.64 9.23 2.23
CA GLU A 77 7.40 9.28 2.98
C GLU A 77 6.21 8.83 2.13
N VAL A 78 5.23 8.22 2.78
CA VAL A 78 4.06 7.65 2.09
C VAL A 78 2.89 7.51 3.05
N THR A 79 1.66 7.55 2.54
CA THR A 79 0.47 7.20 3.32
C THR A 79 0.53 5.73 3.75
N GLY A 80 0.21 5.46 5.02
CA GLY A 80 0.23 4.12 5.58
C GLY A 80 -0.71 3.16 4.85
N ASP A 81 -0.18 1.99 4.53
CA ASP A 81 -0.84 0.92 3.78
C ASP A 81 -0.38 -0.44 4.32
N PHE A 82 -1.12 -1.51 4.01
CA PHE A 82 -0.81 -2.86 4.46
C PHE A 82 0.53 -3.38 3.95
N ILE A 83 0.88 -3.05 2.71
CA ILE A 83 2.19 -3.33 2.13
C ILE A 83 2.72 -1.98 1.64
N ILE A 84 4.00 -1.70 1.81
CA ILE A 84 4.68 -0.54 1.23
C ILE A 84 5.92 -1.09 0.55
N SER A 85 6.13 -0.74 -0.71
CA SER A 85 7.33 -1.10 -1.46
C SER A 85 8.10 0.15 -1.90
N PRO A 86 9.34 0.01 -2.40
CA PRO A 86 10.04 1.08 -3.11
C PRO A 86 9.18 1.84 -4.14
N ILE A 87 8.25 1.18 -4.84
CA ILE A 87 7.33 1.85 -5.80
C ILE A 87 6.46 2.89 -5.09
N ASP A 88 5.92 2.56 -3.91
CA ASP A 88 4.99 3.43 -3.20
C ASP A 88 5.66 4.73 -2.73
N LEU A 89 6.97 4.71 -2.48
CA LEU A 89 7.74 5.89 -2.07
C LEU A 89 7.94 6.90 -3.21
N PHE A 90 7.69 6.51 -4.47
CA PHE A 90 7.81 7.41 -5.61
C PHE A 90 6.48 7.83 -6.25
N LYS A 91 5.33 7.33 -5.76
CA LYS A 91 4.00 7.64 -6.32
C LYS A 91 3.62 9.14 -6.29
N GLY A 92 4.27 9.95 -5.44
CA GLY A 92 4.11 11.42 -5.43
C GLY A 92 4.95 12.16 -6.47
N TYR A 93 5.89 11.47 -7.13
CA TYR A 93 6.82 12.07 -8.09
C TYR A 93 6.51 11.64 -9.53
N LYS A 94 6.09 10.39 -9.75
CA LYS A 94 5.74 9.84 -11.07
C LYS A 94 4.65 8.77 -10.93
N ASN A 95 3.65 8.85 -11.81
CA ASN A 95 2.43 8.03 -11.72
C ASN A 95 2.55 6.63 -12.38
N ASP A 96 3.37 6.48 -13.42
CA ASP A 96 3.60 5.20 -14.12
C ASP A 96 5.02 4.69 -13.82
N ILE A 97 5.24 4.29 -12.57
CA ILE A 97 6.49 3.71 -12.12
C ILE A 97 6.40 2.20 -12.20
N ARG A 98 7.41 1.60 -12.85
CA ARG A 98 7.54 0.16 -13.03
C ARG A 98 8.67 -0.40 -12.18
N PRO A 99 8.70 -1.72 -11.93
CA PRO A 99 9.72 -2.30 -11.07
C PRO A 99 11.14 -2.25 -11.66
N ASP A 100 11.27 -2.06 -12.97
CA ASP A 100 12.54 -1.85 -13.69
C ASP A 100 12.90 -0.37 -13.88
N ASP A 101 12.11 0.57 -13.33
CA ASP A 101 12.39 2.00 -13.44
C ASP A 101 13.70 2.38 -12.72
N PRO A 102 14.62 3.16 -13.34
CA PRO A 102 15.87 3.56 -12.71
C PRO A 102 15.73 4.21 -11.32
N LEU A 103 14.62 4.91 -11.05
CA LEU A 103 14.34 5.48 -9.72
C LEU A 103 14.23 4.39 -8.66
N ILE A 104 13.54 3.30 -9.01
CA ILE A 104 13.37 2.13 -8.17
C ILE A 104 14.69 1.38 -8.01
N LEU A 105 15.39 1.15 -9.12
CA LEU A 105 16.67 0.43 -9.10
C LEU A 105 17.72 1.16 -8.23
N ASN A 106 17.75 2.49 -8.26
CA ASN A 106 18.64 3.29 -7.40
C ASN A 106 18.29 3.14 -5.92
N LEU A 107 17.01 3.18 -5.57
CA LEU A 107 16.57 3.00 -4.17
C LEU A 107 16.82 1.56 -3.67
N VAL A 108 16.52 0.56 -4.50
CA VAL A 108 16.80 -0.85 -4.20
C VAL A 108 18.30 -1.08 -4.05
N SER A 109 19.12 -0.52 -4.93
CA SER A 109 20.58 -0.61 -4.84
C SER A 109 21.12 -0.01 -3.54
N PHE A 110 20.51 1.10 -3.07
CA PHE A 110 20.81 1.67 -1.75
C PHE A 110 20.50 0.67 -0.63
N PHE A 111 19.32 0.03 -0.64
CA PHE A 111 18.97 -1.00 0.35
C PHE A 111 19.91 -2.20 0.32
N LEU A 112 20.23 -2.72 -0.87
CA LEU A 112 21.18 -3.83 -1.04
C LEU A 112 22.61 -3.45 -0.62
N TYR A 113 22.98 -2.17 -0.66
CA TYR A 113 24.26 -1.73 -0.11
C TYR A 113 24.27 -1.85 1.42
N LEU A 114 23.16 -1.52 2.07
CA LEU A 114 23.02 -1.64 3.52
C LEU A 114 23.00 -3.09 3.97
N ASP A 115 22.47 -3.98 3.15
CA ASP A 115 22.37 -5.40 3.44
C ASP A 115 23.74 -6.11 3.59
N PRO A 116 24.09 -6.67 4.75
CA PRO A 116 25.31 -7.46 4.93
C PRO A 116 25.29 -8.79 4.17
N ASP A 117 24.13 -9.35 3.84
CA ASP A 117 23.99 -10.61 3.11
C ASP A 117 22.87 -10.56 2.06
N VAL A 118 23.19 -10.01 0.88
CA VAL A 118 22.27 -9.92 -0.26
C VAL A 118 21.83 -11.27 -0.85
N THR A 119 22.27 -12.40 -0.29
CA THR A 119 21.90 -13.74 -0.75
C THR A 119 20.80 -14.38 0.08
N ASP A 120 20.51 -13.83 1.26
CA ASP A 120 19.36 -14.24 2.03
C ASP A 120 18.07 -13.61 1.47
N PHE A 121 16.92 -14.01 2.01
CA PHE A 121 15.61 -13.52 1.54
C PHE A 121 15.11 -12.33 2.38
N VAL A 122 15.99 -11.56 3.03
CA VAL A 122 15.66 -10.45 3.93
C VAL A 122 16.67 -9.30 3.77
N ILE A 123 16.21 -8.12 3.38
CA ILE A 123 17.10 -6.95 3.39
C ILE A 123 17.31 -6.50 4.84
N THR A 124 18.51 -6.70 5.38
CA THR A 124 18.85 -6.23 6.73
C THR A 124 19.53 -4.86 6.68
N VAL A 125 18.89 -3.81 7.19
CA VAL A 125 19.50 -2.46 7.18
C VAL A 125 20.65 -2.36 8.18
N ASP A 126 21.90 -2.46 7.72
CA ASP A 126 23.09 -2.17 8.52
C ASP A 126 23.44 -0.66 8.47
N GLU A 127 23.00 0.08 9.49
CA GLU A 127 23.22 1.52 9.62
C GLU A 127 24.71 1.88 9.80
N ASP A 128 25.58 0.93 10.20
CA ASP A 128 27.00 1.19 10.34
C ASP A 128 27.69 1.51 9.01
N LYS A 129 27.13 1.00 7.89
CA LYS A 129 27.60 1.31 6.53
C LYS A 129 27.36 2.77 6.11
N LEU A 130 26.56 3.52 6.90
CA LEU A 130 26.26 4.94 6.66
C LEU A 130 27.04 5.90 7.57
N LYS A 131 27.94 5.41 8.44
CA LYS A 131 28.68 6.26 9.41
C LYS A 131 29.43 7.44 8.80
N ASN A 132 29.89 7.32 7.55
CA ASN A 132 30.64 8.36 6.84
C ASN A 132 29.80 9.14 5.82
N VAL A 133 28.50 8.87 5.73
CA VAL A 133 27.59 9.56 4.82
C VAL A 133 27.07 10.82 5.51
N THR A 134 27.19 11.97 4.85
CA THR A 134 26.80 13.26 5.42
C THR A 134 25.47 13.78 4.91
N PHE A 135 24.86 13.07 3.97
CA PHE A 135 23.55 13.39 3.42
C PHE A 135 22.47 13.42 4.51
N ASN A 136 21.72 14.52 4.57
CA ASN A 136 20.62 14.75 5.53
C ASN A 136 19.32 15.17 4.83
N GLY A 137 19.13 14.73 3.58
CA GLY A 137 17.94 15.00 2.79
C GLY A 137 17.01 13.78 2.69
N MET A 138 15.98 13.93 1.86
CA MET A 138 15.13 12.82 1.45
C MET A 138 15.76 12.11 0.24
N LEU A 139 16.05 10.81 0.38
CA LEU A 139 16.73 10.01 -0.64
C LEU A 139 15.89 9.89 -1.92
N THR A 140 14.59 9.59 -1.81
CA THR A 140 13.69 9.53 -2.97
C THR A 140 13.64 10.84 -3.74
N GLU A 141 13.63 11.97 -3.04
CA GLU A 141 13.65 13.29 -3.67
C GLU A 141 14.96 13.54 -4.43
N CYS A 142 16.13 13.25 -3.82
CA CYS A 142 17.40 13.46 -4.50
C CYS A 142 17.56 12.52 -5.71
N ILE A 143 17.10 11.27 -5.59
CA ILE A 143 17.14 10.29 -6.70
C ILE A 143 16.25 10.79 -7.84
N PHE A 144 15.04 11.25 -7.54
CA PHE A 144 14.10 11.75 -8.53
C PHE A 144 14.64 12.98 -9.29
N LYS A 145 15.30 13.89 -8.58
CA LYS A 145 15.87 15.12 -9.17
C LYS A 145 17.23 14.92 -9.84
N ASP A 146 17.85 13.74 -9.68
CA ASP A 146 19.28 13.49 -10.03
C ASP A 146 20.26 14.45 -9.32
N GLU A 147 19.89 14.93 -8.14
CA GLU A 147 20.63 15.91 -7.34
C GLU A 147 21.30 15.29 -6.10
N CYS A 148 21.37 13.95 -6.01
CA CYS A 148 22.05 13.29 -4.88
C CYS A 148 23.54 13.68 -4.82
N PRO A 149 24.12 13.85 -3.62
CA PRO A 149 25.56 14.06 -3.48
C PRO A 149 26.38 12.85 -3.94
N GLN A 150 27.69 13.05 -4.14
CA GLN A 150 28.56 12.03 -4.71
C GLN A 150 28.65 10.76 -3.86
N ASP A 151 28.68 10.88 -2.53
CA ASP A 151 28.71 9.71 -1.62
C ASP A 151 27.46 8.83 -1.79
N ILE A 152 26.28 9.42 -1.99
CA ILE A 152 25.04 8.71 -2.34
C ILE A 152 25.12 8.11 -3.75
N LYS A 153 25.60 8.86 -4.74
CA LYS A 153 25.79 8.36 -6.12
C LYS A 153 26.73 7.15 -6.16
N ASP A 154 27.78 7.15 -5.34
CA ASP A 154 28.71 6.04 -5.18
C ASP A 154 28.06 4.84 -4.48
N ILE A 155 27.10 5.04 -3.57
CA ILE A 155 26.35 3.96 -2.93
C ILE A 155 25.37 3.31 -3.92
N ILE A 156 24.51 4.10 -4.58
CA ILE A 156 23.46 3.58 -5.47
C ILE A 156 24.02 2.88 -6.71
N SER A 157 25.27 3.16 -7.09
CA SER A 157 25.91 2.50 -8.24
C SER A 157 26.47 1.11 -7.92
N LYS A 158 26.72 0.76 -6.64
CA LYS A 158 27.40 -0.50 -6.25
C LYS A 158 26.62 -1.75 -6.61
N ASN A 159 25.30 -1.76 -6.40
CA ASN A 159 24.46 -2.94 -6.55
C ASN A 159 23.41 -2.79 -7.66
N ILE A 160 23.59 -1.84 -8.58
CA ILE A 160 22.58 -1.51 -9.60
C ILE A 160 22.25 -2.71 -10.51
N ASN A 161 23.25 -3.56 -10.79
CA ASN A 161 23.07 -4.76 -11.61
C ASN A 161 22.27 -5.86 -10.90
N LEU A 162 22.32 -5.90 -9.55
CA LEU A 162 21.57 -6.84 -8.73
C LEU A 162 20.16 -6.31 -8.40
N ALA A 163 20.03 -4.99 -8.25
CA ALA A 163 18.78 -4.34 -7.87
C ALA A 163 17.60 -4.71 -8.78
N GLY A 164 17.85 -4.80 -10.09
CA GLY A 164 16.83 -5.19 -11.07
C GLY A 164 16.26 -6.59 -10.80
N SER A 165 17.11 -7.61 -10.72
CA SER A 165 16.63 -8.98 -10.49
C SER A 165 16.04 -9.16 -9.09
N HIS A 166 16.64 -8.51 -8.08
CA HIS A 166 16.14 -8.57 -6.70
C HIS A 166 14.71 -8.04 -6.60
N PHE A 167 14.49 -6.79 -7.01
CA PHE A 167 13.17 -6.16 -6.86
C PHE A 167 12.12 -6.79 -7.76
N GLN A 168 12.48 -7.28 -8.96
CA GLN A 168 11.55 -8.00 -9.83
C GLN A 168 11.02 -9.28 -9.18
N ASN A 169 11.85 -10.01 -8.41
CA ASN A 169 11.38 -11.18 -7.67
C ASN A 169 10.42 -10.79 -6.54
N SER A 170 10.74 -9.74 -5.79
CA SER A 170 9.89 -9.15 -4.74
C SER A 170 8.53 -8.72 -5.32
N TYR A 171 8.56 -7.99 -6.43
CA TYR A 171 7.37 -7.52 -7.14
C TYR A 171 6.51 -8.69 -7.61
N LYS A 172 7.11 -9.70 -8.25
CA LYS A 172 6.40 -10.91 -8.69
C LYS A 172 5.71 -11.61 -7.53
N SER A 173 6.38 -11.76 -6.38
CA SER A 173 5.77 -12.36 -5.18
C SER A 173 4.55 -11.59 -4.67
N ILE A 174 4.57 -10.25 -4.77
CA ILE A 174 3.41 -9.42 -4.45
C ILE A 174 2.29 -9.64 -5.47
N MET A 175 2.61 -9.57 -6.77
CA MET A 175 1.62 -9.76 -7.83
C MET A 175 0.97 -11.15 -7.79
N ASP A 176 1.74 -12.20 -7.47
CA ASP A 176 1.23 -13.56 -7.27
C ASP A 176 0.24 -13.67 -6.09
N LYS A 177 0.39 -12.84 -5.06
CA LYS A 177 -0.56 -12.79 -3.93
C LYS A 177 -1.83 -12.03 -4.29
N LEU A 178 -1.70 -11.00 -5.13
CA LEU A 178 -2.80 -10.15 -5.59
C LEU A 178 -3.57 -10.77 -6.76
N SER A 179 -2.96 -11.69 -7.52
CA SER A 179 -3.62 -12.42 -8.60
C SER A 179 -4.75 -13.33 -8.09
N GLY A 180 -5.64 -13.74 -8.99
CA GLY A 180 -6.78 -14.60 -8.69
C GLY A 180 -8.13 -13.98 -9.05
N CYS A 181 -9.20 -14.68 -8.67
CA CYS A 181 -10.57 -14.29 -9.00
C CYS A 181 -11.12 -13.24 -8.02
N TYR A 182 -11.77 -12.21 -8.55
CA TYR A 182 -12.47 -11.18 -7.78
C TYR A 182 -13.88 -10.98 -8.32
N GLU A 183 -14.84 -10.84 -7.41
CA GLU A 183 -16.23 -10.60 -7.77
C GLU A 183 -16.85 -9.50 -6.91
N GLY A 184 -17.78 -8.75 -7.51
CA GLY A 184 -18.52 -7.71 -6.82
C GLY A 184 -19.59 -7.08 -7.69
N ASN A 185 -19.97 -5.86 -7.33
CA ASN A 185 -21.03 -5.11 -8.03
C ASN A 185 -20.61 -3.66 -8.24
N LEU A 186 -21.19 -3.06 -9.29
CA LEU A 186 -21.17 -1.61 -9.48
C LEU A 186 -22.32 -0.99 -8.69
N THR A 187 -22.07 0.18 -8.14
CA THR A 187 -23.05 1.03 -7.46
C THR A 187 -23.06 2.38 -8.15
N VAL A 188 -24.25 2.91 -8.45
CA VAL A 188 -24.39 4.25 -9.05
C VAL A 188 -24.46 5.27 -7.92
N THR A 189 -23.59 6.28 -7.98
CA THR A 189 -23.56 7.38 -7.01
C THR A 189 -24.23 8.62 -7.58
N GLU A 190 -24.01 8.93 -8.87
CA GLU A 190 -24.59 10.11 -9.52
C GLU A 190 -25.22 9.75 -10.86
N LYS A 191 -26.35 10.42 -11.15
CA LYS A 191 -27.08 10.30 -12.41
C LYS A 191 -27.45 11.69 -12.90
N THR A 192 -26.96 12.06 -14.07
CA THR A 192 -27.33 13.30 -14.76
C THR A 192 -28.12 13.03 -16.05
N LEU A 193 -28.08 11.80 -16.60
CA LEU A 193 -28.90 11.37 -17.73
C LEU A 193 -29.46 9.95 -17.49
N GLU A 194 -30.75 9.84 -17.15
CA GLU A 194 -31.37 8.56 -16.76
C GLU A 194 -31.27 7.46 -17.83
N THR A 195 -31.36 7.81 -19.11
CA THR A 195 -31.37 6.87 -20.24
C THR A 195 -30.07 6.06 -20.38
N PHE A 196 -28.96 6.55 -19.83
CA PHE A 196 -27.64 5.92 -19.95
C PHE A 196 -27.18 5.19 -18.68
N CYS A 197 -27.96 5.25 -17.59
CA CYS A 197 -27.57 4.68 -16.28
C CYS A 197 -28.26 3.34 -15.97
N ASN A 198 -28.21 2.37 -16.89
CA ASN A 198 -28.72 1.02 -16.64
C ASN A 198 -27.60 0.08 -16.15
N VAL A 199 -27.07 0.37 -14.95
CA VAL A 199 -25.95 -0.36 -14.33
C VAL A 199 -26.33 -1.00 -13.00
N ASN A 200 -27.61 -0.92 -12.63
CA ASN A 200 -28.11 -1.40 -11.35
C ASN A 200 -27.92 -2.93 -11.27
N ASN A 201 -27.07 -3.37 -10.34
CA ASN A 201 -26.76 -4.78 -10.06
C ASN A 201 -26.03 -5.54 -11.18
N SER A 202 -25.31 -4.84 -12.06
CA SER A 202 -24.36 -5.53 -12.94
C SER A 202 -23.23 -6.12 -12.11
N SER A 203 -23.22 -7.45 -12.00
CA SER A 203 -22.11 -8.18 -11.39
C SER A 203 -20.87 -7.97 -12.23
N ILE A 204 -19.78 -7.64 -11.55
CA ILE A 204 -18.45 -7.57 -12.13
C ILE A 204 -17.64 -8.74 -11.60
N LYS A 205 -17.02 -9.46 -12.52
CA LYS A 205 -16.12 -10.56 -12.20
C LYS A 205 -14.85 -10.39 -13.00
N ILE A 206 -13.70 -10.48 -12.33
CA ILE A 206 -12.39 -10.34 -12.97
C ILE A 206 -11.44 -11.42 -12.49
N LEU A 207 -10.59 -11.87 -13.40
CA LEU A 207 -9.42 -12.69 -13.13
C LEU A 207 -8.19 -11.82 -13.35
N ILE A 208 -7.38 -11.68 -12.30
CA ILE A 208 -6.09 -10.98 -12.36
C ILE A 208 -5.00 -12.03 -12.50
N TYR A 209 -4.17 -11.91 -13.53
CA TYR A 209 -3.00 -12.76 -13.73
C TYR A 209 -1.77 -12.19 -13.03
N SER A 210 -0.78 -13.04 -12.77
CA SER A 210 0.48 -12.65 -12.09
C SER A 210 1.32 -11.63 -12.85
N ASP A 211 1.14 -11.51 -14.16
CA ASP A 211 1.77 -10.47 -14.98
C ASP A 211 1.00 -9.13 -14.94
N GLY A 212 -0.09 -9.05 -14.17
CA GLY A 212 -0.95 -7.89 -14.04
C GLY A 212 -2.02 -7.78 -15.12
N LEU A 213 -2.09 -8.70 -16.10
CA LEU A 213 -3.20 -8.70 -17.05
C LEU A 213 -4.52 -8.96 -16.32
N ILE A 214 -5.58 -8.28 -16.74
CA ILE A 214 -6.92 -8.50 -16.22
C ILE A 214 -7.83 -8.91 -17.37
N LYS A 215 -8.61 -9.95 -17.14
CA LYS A 215 -9.76 -10.33 -17.95
C LYS A 215 -11.00 -10.43 -17.08
N GLY A 216 -12.17 -10.19 -17.65
CA GLY A 216 -13.39 -10.35 -16.88
C GLY A 216 -14.66 -10.15 -17.67
N ASN A 217 -15.75 -10.07 -16.91
CA ASN A 217 -17.07 -9.78 -17.41
C ASN A 217 -17.75 -8.73 -16.54
N LEU A 218 -18.45 -7.80 -17.20
CA LEU A 218 -19.42 -6.89 -16.60
C LEU A 218 -20.80 -7.23 -17.18
N GLY A 219 -21.62 -7.95 -16.42
CA GLY A 219 -22.77 -8.64 -16.98
C GLY A 219 -22.33 -9.57 -18.13
N ASP A 220 -22.95 -9.43 -19.29
CA ASP A 220 -22.64 -10.25 -20.47
C ASP A 220 -21.47 -9.70 -21.33
N SER A 221 -20.90 -8.55 -20.97
CA SER A 221 -19.82 -7.92 -21.75
C SER A 221 -18.45 -8.30 -21.22
N SER A 222 -17.55 -8.74 -22.11
CA SER A 222 -16.15 -8.95 -21.78
C SER A 222 -15.44 -7.64 -21.49
N ILE A 223 -14.58 -7.62 -20.48
CA ILE A 223 -13.75 -6.47 -20.09
C ILE A 223 -12.30 -6.91 -19.97
N SER A 224 -11.38 -5.98 -20.16
CA SER A 224 -9.95 -6.21 -20.00
C SER A 224 -9.29 -5.04 -19.32
N GLY A 225 -8.18 -5.27 -18.65
CA GLY A 225 -7.49 -4.22 -17.93
C GLY A 225 -6.09 -4.61 -17.53
N ILE A 226 -5.48 -3.74 -16.74
CA ILE A 226 -4.15 -3.91 -16.20
C ILE A 226 -4.19 -3.58 -14.70
N LEU A 227 -3.57 -4.44 -13.91
CA LEU A 227 -3.16 -4.15 -12.55
C LEU A 227 -1.68 -3.76 -12.60
N SER A 228 -1.39 -2.48 -12.44
CA SER A 228 -0.03 -1.99 -12.25
C SER A 228 0.24 -1.89 -10.76
N TYR A 229 0.92 -2.90 -10.21
CA TYR A 229 1.12 -3.07 -8.77
C TYR A 229 -0.20 -3.14 -7.99
N LYS A 230 -0.63 -2.03 -7.38
CA LYS A 230 -1.90 -1.94 -6.63
C LYS A 230 -2.97 -1.13 -7.34
N ASP A 231 -2.60 -0.46 -8.42
CA ASP A 231 -3.46 0.48 -9.13
C ASP A 231 -4.08 -0.27 -10.32
N LEU A 232 -5.41 -0.31 -10.33
CA LEU A 232 -6.25 -1.07 -11.25
C LEU A 232 -6.82 -0.12 -12.29
N SER A 233 -6.71 -0.48 -13.57
CA SER A 233 -7.43 0.18 -14.66
C SER A 233 -8.07 -0.87 -15.56
N ILE A 234 -9.38 -0.76 -15.79
CA ILE A 234 -10.15 -1.70 -16.61
C ILE A 234 -10.93 -0.93 -17.66
N ASP A 235 -10.75 -1.32 -18.92
CA ASP A 235 -11.49 -0.78 -20.04
C ASP A 235 -12.86 -1.46 -20.17
N ILE A 236 -13.91 -0.65 -20.30
CA ILE A 236 -15.26 -1.12 -20.57
C ILE A 236 -15.58 -0.90 -22.06
N PRO A 237 -16.03 -1.94 -22.79
CA PRO A 237 -16.44 -1.80 -24.19
C PRO A 237 -17.58 -0.80 -24.39
N SER A 238 -17.55 -0.16 -25.56
CA SER A 238 -18.49 0.88 -25.98
C SER A 238 -19.91 0.40 -26.26
N THR A 239 -20.24 -0.89 -26.11
CA THR A 239 -21.62 -1.40 -26.13
C THR A 239 -22.50 -0.78 -25.04
N PHE A 240 -21.91 -0.09 -24.06
CA PHE A 240 -22.56 0.77 -23.07
C PHE A 240 -22.61 2.27 -23.43
N GLY A 241 -22.20 2.64 -24.66
CA GLY A 241 -22.36 3.98 -25.23
C GLY A 241 -21.18 4.95 -25.10
N ILE A 242 -20.04 4.54 -24.52
CA ILE A 242 -18.84 5.37 -24.31
C ILE A 242 -17.59 4.52 -24.00
N SER A 243 -16.36 5.04 -24.19
CA SER A 243 -15.17 4.47 -23.56
C SER A 243 -15.18 4.84 -22.07
N SER A 244 -15.49 3.89 -21.19
CA SER A 244 -15.38 4.09 -19.75
C SER A 244 -14.21 3.27 -19.21
N THR A 245 -13.53 3.83 -18.22
CA THR A 245 -12.54 3.12 -17.42
C THR A 245 -13.09 2.92 -16.00
N LEU A 246 -12.87 1.74 -15.43
CA LEU A 246 -12.92 1.59 -13.98
C LEU A 246 -11.51 1.78 -13.44
N GLU A 247 -11.36 2.71 -12.51
CA GLU A 247 -10.10 2.96 -11.82
C GLU A 247 -10.25 2.57 -10.35
N GLY A 248 -9.32 1.79 -9.83
CA GLY A 248 -9.40 1.34 -8.45
C GLY A 248 -8.07 0.96 -7.85
N LYS A 249 -8.13 0.53 -6.60
CA LYS A 249 -6.98 0.03 -5.85
C LYS A 249 -7.30 -1.31 -5.24
N ILE A 250 -6.31 -2.19 -5.26
CA ILE A 250 -6.34 -3.45 -4.52
C ILE A 250 -5.67 -3.26 -3.16
N ASP A 251 -6.37 -3.69 -2.12
CA ASP A 251 -5.88 -3.82 -0.75
C ASP A 251 -6.19 -5.25 -0.28
N ARG A 252 -5.13 -6.06 -0.19
CA ARG A 252 -5.19 -7.49 0.13
C ARG A 252 -6.13 -8.25 -0.82
N ASN A 253 -7.28 -8.68 -0.30
CA ASN A 253 -8.29 -9.47 -0.98
C ASN A 253 -9.49 -8.61 -1.39
N LYS A 254 -9.36 -7.28 -1.42
CA LYS A 254 -10.43 -6.37 -1.77
C LYS A 254 -9.96 -5.39 -2.81
N ILE A 255 -10.84 -5.08 -3.74
CA ILE A 255 -10.62 -4.03 -4.75
C ILE A 255 -11.73 -3.01 -4.58
N SER A 256 -11.38 -1.74 -4.58
CA SER A 256 -12.37 -0.67 -4.56
C SER A 256 -11.94 0.45 -5.48
N GLY A 257 -12.92 1.09 -6.11
CA GLY A 257 -12.63 2.16 -7.03
C GLY A 257 -13.88 2.88 -7.50
N GLU A 258 -13.68 3.70 -8.52
CA GLU A 258 -14.70 4.53 -9.13
C GLU A 258 -14.80 4.19 -10.62
N TRP A 259 -15.98 4.42 -11.17
CA TRP A 259 -16.23 4.30 -12.59
C TRP A 259 -17.05 5.49 -13.06
N GLY A 260 -16.80 5.93 -14.28
CA GLY A 260 -17.46 7.09 -14.88
C GLY A 260 -17.97 6.78 -16.27
N SER A 261 -19.15 7.29 -16.58
CA SER A 261 -19.77 7.23 -17.89
C SER A 261 -20.42 8.55 -18.30
N ILE A 262 -20.81 8.72 -19.57
CA ILE A 262 -21.63 9.86 -19.98
C ILE A 262 -22.94 9.80 -19.20
N GLY A 263 -23.12 10.80 -18.33
CA GLY A 263 -24.34 10.97 -17.57
C GLY A 263 -24.43 10.14 -16.28
N CYS A 264 -23.44 9.32 -15.94
CA CYS A 264 -23.48 8.40 -14.79
C CYS A 264 -22.10 8.24 -14.17
N SER A 265 -22.01 8.15 -12.84
CA SER A 265 -20.78 7.76 -12.17
C SER A 265 -21.09 6.93 -10.93
N GLY A 266 -20.10 6.21 -10.44
CA GLY A 266 -20.33 5.29 -9.35
C GLY A 266 -19.08 4.71 -8.74
N LYS A 267 -19.29 3.77 -7.83
CA LYS A 267 -18.23 3.01 -7.16
C LYS A 267 -18.37 1.53 -7.43
N PHE A 268 -17.28 0.81 -7.29
CA PHE A 268 -17.29 -0.65 -7.29
C PHE A 268 -16.48 -1.20 -6.13
N PHE A 269 -16.89 -2.37 -5.66
CA PHE A 269 -16.21 -3.10 -4.59
C PHE A 269 -16.17 -4.57 -4.97
N LEU A 270 -14.97 -5.13 -5.10
CA LEU A 270 -14.74 -6.55 -5.38
C LEU A 270 -14.08 -7.19 -4.17
N SER A 271 -14.39 -8.46 -3.95
CA SER A 271 -13.69 -9.31 -2.99
C SER A 271 -13.08 -10.49 -3.72
N LYS A 272 -11.90 -10.93 -3.27
CA LYS A 272 -11.27 -12.15 -3.75
C LYS A 272 -12.17 -13.33 -3.43
N VAL A 273 -12.36 -14.21 -4.39
CA VAL A 273 -13.18 -15.41 -4.28
C VAL A 273 -12.42 -16.63 -4.82
N ASP A 274 -12.99 -17.82 -4.65
CA ASP A 274 -12.40 -19.05 -5.18
C ASP A 274 -12.28 -19.00 -6.71
N ASP A 275 -11.20 -19.57 -7.24
CA ASP A 275 -10.84 -19.45 -8.66
C ASP A 275 -11.86 -20.12 -9.60
N ASP A 276 -12.61 -21.12 -9.11
CA ASP A 276 -13.68 -21.79 -9.86
C ASP A 276 -14.80 -20.83 -10.27
N ARG A 277 -15.00 -19.75 -9.49
CA ARG A 277 -15.99 -18.72 -9.82
C ARG A 277 -15.65 -17.93 -11.06
N CYS A 278 -14.38 -17.86 -11.46
CA CYS A 278 -13.90 -17.21 -12.68
C CYS A 278 -13.71 -18.17 -13.86
N SER A 279 -14.18 -19.42 -13.78
CA SER A 279 -14.00 -20.42 -14.85
C SER A 279 -14.69 -20.08 -16.17
N ASP A 280 -15.63 -19.14 -16.17
CA ASP A 280 -16.36 -18.61 -17.31
C ASP A 280 -15.64 -17.45 -18.02
N ILE A 281 -14.58 -16.88 -17.41
CA ILE A 281 -13.79 -15.80 -17.98
C ILE A 281 -12.78 -16.38 -18.99
N GLN A 282 -12.86 -15.95 -20.25
CA GLN A 282 -11.95 -16.34 -21.34
C GLN A 282 -10.99 -15.21 -21.74
#